data_AF-A0A2G6N833-F1
#
_entry.id   AF-A0A2G6N833-F1
#
_cell.length_a   1.000
_cell.length_b   1.000
_cell.length_c   1.000
_cell.angle_alpha   90.00
_cell.angle_beta   90.00
_cell.angle_gamma   90.00
#
_symmetry.space_group_name_H-M   'P 1'
#
loop_
_entity.id
_entity.type
_entity.pdbx_description
1 polymer ?
#
loop_
_entity_poly.entity_id
_entity_poly.type
_entity_poly.pdbx_seq_one_letter_code
_entity_poly.pdbx_strand_id
1 'polypeptide(L)' 'MSFEPKIIAFCCNWCSYAAADLAGVSRMQYPHNVRIIRVMCSGMVHPEHIM' A
#
# COMPACT_ATOMS: atom_id res chain seq x y z
N MET A 1 -23.73 3.84 -12.35
CA MET A 1 -22.78 3.14 -11.45
C MET A 1 -21.43 3.81 -11.62
N SER A 2 -20.89 4.41 -10.56
CA SER A 2 -19.58 5.07 -10.60
C SER A 2 -18.48 4.01 -10.53
N PHE A 3 -17.46 4.12 -11.37
CA PHE A 3 -16.28 3.27 -11.30
C PHE A 3 -15.48 3.59 -10.03
N GLU A 4 -15.12 2.56 -9.26
CA GLU A 4 -14.19 2.67 -8.13
C GLU A 4 -12.86 2.01 -8.52
N PRO A 5 -11.75 2.77 -8.58
CA PRO A 5 -10.47 2.23 -9.03
C PRO A 5 -9.92 1.25 -8.00
N LYS A 6 -9.47 0.08 -8.44
CA LYS A 6 -8.78 -0.89 -7.58
C LYS A 6 -7.28 -0.56 -7.58
N ILE A 7 -6.73 -0.17 -6.43
CA ILE A 7 -5.33 0.25 -6.30
C ILE A 7 -4.57 -0.80 -5.50
N ILE A 8 -3.40 -1.20 -6.00
CA ILE A 8 -2.44 -2.05 -5.29
C ILE A 8 -1.22 -1.20 -4.94
N ALA A 9 -0.75 -1.30 -3.69
CA ALA A 9 0.43 -0.60 -3.22
C ALA A 9 1.45 -1.61 -2.66
N PHE A 10 2.67 -1.59 -3.16
CA PHE A 10 3.78 -2.34 -2.56
C PHE A 10 4.45 -1.47 -1.50
N CYS A 11 4.43 -1.91 -0.25
CA CYS A 11 5.01 -1.16 0.87
C CYS A 11 6.17 -1.94 1.48
N CYS A 12 7.31 -1.27 1.67
CA CYS A 12 8.42 -1.86 2.38
C CYS A 12 8.07 -2.06 3.86
N ASN A 13 8.54 -3.16 4.43
CA ASN A 13 8.26 -3.56 5.80
C ASN A 13 8.74 -2.53 6.82
N TRP A 14 9.89 -1.91 6.58
CA TRP A 14 10.58 -1.07 7.57
C TRP A 14 10.05 0.36 7.66
N CYS A 15 9.70 0.99 6.53
CA CYS A 15 9.31 2.40 6.51
C CYS A 15 7.83 2.55 6.13
N SER A 16 7.45 2.16 4.91
CA SER A 16 6.12 2.47 4.36
C SER A 16 5.00 1.69 5.04
N TYR A 17 5.22 0.40 5.34
CA TYR A 17 4.22 -0.43 6.01
C TYR A 17 4.01 0.05 7.47
N ALA A 18 5.10 0.38 8.17
CA ALA A 18 5.03 0.98 9.51
C ALA A 18 4.31 2.34 9.49
N ALA A 19 4.51 3.16 8.47
CA ALA A 19 3.77 4.41 8.29
C ALA A 19 2.27 4.17 8.04
N ALA A 20 1.90 3.12 7.29
CA ALA A 20 0.51 2.73 7.09
C ALA A 20 -0.14 2.25 8.40
N ASP A 21 0.58 1.48 9.21
CA ASP A 21 0.13 1.09 10.55
C ASP A 21 -0.05 2.33 11.46
N LEU A 22 0.89 3.28 11.41
CA LEU A 22 0.79 4.54 12.15
C LEU A 22 -0.42 5.37 11.70
N ALA A 23 -0.70 5.46 10.39
CA ALA A 23 -1.88 6.13 9.87
C ALA A 23 -3.18 5.51 10.43
N GLY A 24 -3.21 4.17 10.55
CA GLY A 24 -4.29 3.44 11.21
C GLY A 24 -4.43 3.78 12.70
N VAL A 25 -3.32 3.79 13.45
CA VAL A 25 -3.30 4.20 14.87
C VAL A 25 -3.76 5.65 15.07
N SER A 26 -3.34 6.54 14.17
CA SER A 26 -3.72 7.96 14.14
C SER A 26 -5.13 8.19 13.58
N ARG A 27 -5.86 7.14 13.18
CA ARG A 27 -7.22 7.20 12.63
C ARG A 27 -7.34 8.11 11.39
N MET A 28 -6.28 8.17 10.59
CA MET A 28 -6.27 8.92 9.34
C MET A 28 -7.18 8.22 8.33
N GLN A 29 -8.25 8.89 7.91
CA GLN A 29 -9.20 8.35 6.94
C GLN A 29 -8.64 8.45 5.53
N TYR A 30 -8.80 7.39 4.75
CA TYR A 30 -8.46 7.33 3.34
C TYR A 30 -9.47 6.41 2.61
N PRO A 31 -9.58 6.48 1.28
CA PRO A 31 -10.49 5.61 0.54
C PRO A 31 -10.12 4.12 0.66
N HIS A 32 -11.11 3.25 0.82
CA HIS A 32 -10.95 1.80 1.04
C HIS A 32 -10.48 1.01 -0.20
N ASN A 33 -10.11 1.70 -1.27
CA ASN A 33 -9.84 1.10 -2.57
C ASN A 33 -8.36 0.72 -2.78
N VAL A 34 -7.50 1.01 -1.79
CA VAL A 34 -6.09 0.64 -1.75
C VAL A 34 -5.90 -0.67 -1.00
N ARG A 35 -5.14 -1.60 -1.59
CA ARG A 35 -4.72 -2.85 -0.96
C ARG A 35 -3.20 -2.90 -0.89
N ILE A 36 -2.66 -3.07 0.31
CA ILE A 36 -1.22 -3.07 0.56
C ILE A 36 -0.66 -4.49 0.46
N ILE A 37 0.40 -4.67 -0.32
CA ILE A 37 1.26 -5.85 -0.35
C ILE A 37 2.56 -5.51 0.37
N ARG A 38 2.88 -6.27 1.42
CA ARG A 38 4.10 -6.07 2.20
C ARG A 38 5.29 -6.78 1.55
N VAL A 39 6.37 -6.03 1.34
CA VAL A 39 7.67 -6.55 0.87
C VAL A 39 8.77 -6.17 1.85
N MET A 40 9.88 -6.91 1.91
CA MET A 40 10.95 -6.60 2.88
C MET A 40 11.65 -5.26 2.60
N CYS A 41 11.85 -4.93 1.33
CA CYS A 41 12.40 -3.64 0.88
C CYS A 41 11.76 -3.27 -0.47
N SER A 42 11.70 -1.98 -0.80
CA SER A 42 11.21 -1.53 -2.11
C SER A 42 12.03 -2.09 -3.27
N GLY A 43 13.31 -2.40 -3.05
CA GLY A 43 14.17 -3.05 -4.06
C GLY A 43 13.73 -4.47 -4.47
N MET A 44 12.81 -5.10 -3.73
CA MET A 44 12.22 -6.39 -4.11
C MET A 44 11.18 -6.24 -5.25
N VAL A 45 10.68 -5.03 -5.50
CA VAL A 45 9.62 -4.80 -6.49
C VAL A 45 10.22 -4.77 -7.90
N HIS A 46 10.07 -5.86 -8.64
CA HIS A 46 10.46 -5.97 -10.04
C HIS A 46 9.37 -5.40 -10.98
N PRO A 47 9.71 -4.93 -12.20
CA PRO A 47 8.72 -4.47 -13.18
C PRO A 47 7.60 -5.47 -13.49
N GLU A 48 7.88 -6.77 -13.41
CA GLU A 48 6.90 -7.86 -13.57
C GLU A 48 5.79 -7.86 -12.51
N HIS A 49 5.97 -7.17 -11.39
CA HIS A 49 4.92 -7.00 -10.38
C HIS A 49 4.00 -5.81 -10.64
N ILE A 50 4.36 -4.92 -11.58
CA ILE A 50 3.65 -3.66 -11.86
C ILE A 50 2.90 -3.73 -13.19
N MET A 51 3.48 -4.40 -14.18
CA MET A 51 2.91 -4.59 -15.53
C MET A 51 1.88 -5.71 -15.56
#